data_AF-A0A6M7WPA3-F1
#
_entry.id   AF-A0A6M7WPA3-F1
#
_cell.length_a   1.000
_cell.length_b   1.000
_cell.length_c   1.000
_cell.angle_alpha   90.00
_cell.angle_beta   90.00
_cell.angle_gamma   90.00
#
_symmetry.space_group_name_H-M   'P 1'
#
loop_
_entity.id
_entity.type
_entity.pdbx_description
1 polymer ?
#
loop_
_entity_poly.entity_id
_entity_poly.type
_entity_poly.pdbx_seq_one_letter_code
_entity_poly.pdbx_strand_id
1 'polypeptide(L)'
;MLQQRIAAWAEPHVSEDHHEGQYMRQGCSHANLEQLPDWKGLPVKVCTYTDTQFPKNPVKATAYLLFPSADQLASWIVNACVDAGRDDLTTCTGRLASRLWMASNAQFPVAGYVVEPAQDKKWKYPNEPYCFLFRDGVSVTTASYPDTTHAVDKACGPPAAAFEAPVKAFSYGRPVSATRKSYTAAGGTGDVGDADLRSPQWAFAVGQAFRAGWRAERNLLFRAAVADLSACDGNIWTDERIPSSCQ
;
A
#
# COMPACT_ATOMS: atom_id res chain seq x y z
N MET A 1 14.58 19.62 10.87
CA MET A 1 13.88 20.43 9.85
C MET A 1 13.18 19.57 8.79
N LEU A 2 13.87 18.67 8.06
CA LEU A 2 13.22 17.88 6.99
C LEU A 2 12.13 16.92 7.49
N GLN A 3 12.36 16.20 8.59
CA GLN A 3 11.36 15.32 9.20
C GLN A 3 10.09 16.09 9.63
N GLN A 4 10.26 17.22 10.33
CA GLN A 4 9.15 18.10 10.69
C GLN A 4 8.37 18.59 9.47
N ARG A 5 9.07 18.91 8.37
CA ARG A 5 8.43 19.33 7.11
C ARG A 5 7.59 18.21 6.50
N ILE A 6 8.11 16.97 6.45
CA ILE A 6 7.32 15.81 5.98
C ILE A 6 6.14 15.53 6.90
N ALA A 7 6.33 15.58 8.23
CA ALA A 7 5.25 15.37 9.19
C ALA A 7 4.14 16.42 9.00
N ALA A 8 4.49 17.69 8.86
CA ALA A 8 3.53 18.77 8.60
C ALA A 8 2.78 18.59 7.26
N TRP A 9 3.43 18.03 6.23
CA TRP A 9 2.75 17.66 4.99
C TRP A 9 1.80 16.47 5.19
N ALA A 10 2.21 15.44 5.93
CA ALA A 10 1.43 14.22 6.12
C ALA A 10 0.22 14.40 7.05
N GLU A 11 0.33 15.25 8.07
CA GLU A 11 -0.70 15.45 9.11
C GLU A 11 -2.13 15.66 8.58
N PRO A 12 -2.41 16.59 7.64
CA PRO A 12 -3.76 16.78 7.11
C PRO A 12 -4.31 15.58 6.32
N HIS A 13 -3.42 14.66 5.93
CA HIS A 13 -3.74 13.52 5.08
C HIS A 13 -3.92 12.21 5.84
N VAL A 14 -3.38 12.08 7.06
CA VAL A 14 -3.34 10.79 7.77
C VAL A 14 -3.78 10.83 9.23
N SER A 15 -4.01 12.02 9.81
CA SER A 15 -4.50 12.15 11.19
C SER A 15 -5.89 11.51 11.38
N GLU A 16 -6.31 11.30 12.62
CA GLU A 16 -7.66 10.78 12.91
C GLU A 16 -8.75 11.76 12.46
N ASP A 17 -8.57 13.05 12.74
CA ASP A 17 -9.55 14.10 12.45
C ASP A 17 -9.50 14.55 10.99
N HIS A 18 -8.33 14.45 10.35
CA HIS A 18 -8.09 14.85 8.96
C HIS A 18 -7.33 13.76 8.20
N HIS A 19 -8.04 13.06 7.31
CA HIS A 19 -7.52 11.94 6.52
C HIS A 19 -7.93 12.07 5.05
N GLU A 20 -7.78 13.28 4.50
CA GLU A 20 -8.18 13.61 3.15
C GLU A 20 -7.53 12.67 2.13
N GLY A 21 -8.33 12.00 1.30
CA GLY A 21 -7.84 11.07 0.28
C GLY A 21 -7.61 9.64 0.75
N GLN A 22 -7.66 9.35 2.07
CA GLN A 22 -7.68 7.96 2.57
C GLN A 22 -9.05 7.31 2.36
N TYR A 23 -9.40 7.03 1.11
CA TYR A 23 -10.75 6.63 0.72
C TYR A 23 -11.24 5.33 1.36
N MET A 24 -10.36 4.43 1.82
CA MET A 24 -10.75 3.19 2.51
C MET A 24 -11.02 3.40 4.00
N ARG A 25 -10.64 4.56 4.56
CA ARG A 25 -10.84 4.92 5.96
C ARG A 25 -12.26 5.41 6.22
N GLN A 26 -13.24 4.56 5.92
CA GLN A 26 -14.66 4.80 6.19
C GLN A 26 -15.21 3.68 7.08
N GLY A 27 -16.18 4.00 7.94
CA GLY A 27 -16.86 3.00 8.76
C GLY A 27 -15.90 2.13 9.58
N CYS A 28 -14.78 2.71 10.04
CA CYS A 28 -13.72 1.97 10.70
C CYS A 28 -14.03 1.69 12.17
N SER A 29 -13.70 0.49 12.63
CA SER A 29 -13.75 0.08 14.03
C SER A 29 -12.56 -0.81 14.38
N HIS A 30 -12.33 -1.10 15.66
CA HIS A 30 -11.28 -2.03 16.06
C HIS A 30 -11.53 -3.43 15.49
N ALA A 31 -10.52 -4.02 14.85
CA ALA A 31 -10.62 -5.36 14.30
C ALA A 31 -10.53 -6.45 15.38
N ASN A 32 -11.32 -7.52 15.25
CA ASN A 32 -11.01 -8.80 15.89
C ASN A 32 -9.89 -9.49 15.09
N LEU A 33 -8.78 -9.81 15.76
CA LEU A 33 -7.55 -10.34 15.14
C LEU A 33 -7.35 -11.85 15.36
N GLU A 34 -8.40 -12.60 15.70
CA GLU A 34 -8.33 -14.06 15.80
C GLU A 34 -7.86 -14.72 14.49
N GLN A 35 -8.33 -14.22 13.35
CA GLN A 35 -7.95 -14.70 12.01
C GLN A 35 -6.70 -13.99 11.43
N LEU A 36 -6.10 -13.06 12.20
CA LEU A 36 -4.93 -12.26 11.84
C LEU A 36 -3.90 -12.27 12.99
N PRO A 37 -3.44 -13.45 13.44
CA PRO A 37 -2.65 -13.57 14.67
C PRO A 37 -1.34 -12.79 14.64
N ASP A 38 -0.67 -12.72 13.48
CA ASP A 38 0.59 -11.98 13.30
C ASP A 38 0.45 -10.46 13.49
N TRP A 39 -0.78 -9.96 13.43
CA TRP A 39 -1.09 -8.54 13.55
C TRP A 39 -1.54 -8.13 14.96
N LYS A 40 -1.64 -9.09 15.90
CA LYS A 40 -2.00 -8.81 17.29
C LYS A 40 -1.02 -7.81 17.93
N GLY A 41 -1.57 -6.86 18.67
CA GLY A 41 -0.80 -5.78 19.31
C GLY A 41 -0.53 -4.56 18.43
N LEU A 42 -1.00 -4.58 17.18
CA LEU A 42 -1.04 -3.42 16.29
C LEU A 42 -2.48 -2.86 16.20
N PRO A 43 -2.64 -1.54 15.98
CA PRO A 43 -3.95 -0.89 15.98
C PRO A 43 -4.70 -1.10 14.65
N VAL A 44 -4.86 -2.35 14.23
CA VAL A 44 -5.57 -2.70 13.00
C VAL A 44 -7.05 -2.31 13.15
N LYS A 45 -7.57 -1.59 12.16
CA LYS A 45 -8.99 -1.28 12.05
C LYS A 45 -9.62 -2.15 10.98
N VAL A 46 -10.84 -2.60 11.20
CA VAL A 46 -11.70 -3.12 10.12
C VAL A 46 -12.55 -1.96 9.62
N CYS A 47 -12.45 -1.68 8.33
CA CYS A 47 -13.11 -0.56 7.68
C CYS A 47 -14.03 -1.08 6.59
N THR A 48 -15.30 -0.72 6.66
CA THR A 48 -16.28 -0.98 5.62
C THR A 48 -16.57 0.32 4.89
N TYR A 49 -16.17 0.38 3.62
CA TYR A 49 -16.19 1.60 2.83
C TYR A 49 -16.94 1.39 1.51
N THR A 50 -17.45 2.49 0.97
CA THR A 50 -18.02 2.50 -0.38
C THR A 50 -17.08 3.28 -1.28
N ASP A 51 -16.58 2.62 -2.33
CA ASP A 51 -15.83 3.31 -3.37
C ASP A 51 -16.80 4.10 -4.27
N THR A 52 -16.59 5.42 -4.34
CA THR A 52 -17.41 6.33 -5.14
C THR A 52 -16.68 6.84 -6.38
N GLN A 53 -15.47 6.34 -6.68
CA GLN A 53 -14.75 6.67 -7.91
C GLN A 53 -15.51 6.18 -9.16
N PHE A 54 -16.42 5.21 -8.98
CA PHE A 54 -17.31 4.70 -10.00
C PHE A 54 -18.78 5.04 -9.67
N PRO A 55 -19.25 6.28 -9.91
CA PRO A 55 -20.58 6.72 -9.46
C PRO A 55 -21.75 5.88 -9.96
N LYS A 56 -21.60 5.23 -11.12
CA LYS A 56 -22.61 4.33 -11.69
C LYS A 56 -22.65 2.96 -11.00
N ASN A 57 -21.51 2.52 -10.45
CA ASN A 57 -21.32 1.22 -9.82
C ASN A 57 -20.55 1.39 -8.49
N PRO A 58 -21.13 2.07 -7.48
CA PRO A 58 -20.47 2.19 -6.19
C PRO A 58 -20.33 0.81 -5.55
N VAL A 59 -19.11 0.43 -5.19
CA VAL A 59 -18.81 -0.90 -4.63
C VAL A 59 -18.56 -0.78 -3.14
N LYS A 60 -19.26 -1.62 -2.36
CA LYS A 60 -19.00 -1.74 -0.93
C LYS A 60 -17.96 -2.82 -0.69
N ALA A 61 -16.89 -2.48 0.01
CA ALA A 61 -15.81 -3.40 0.35
C ALA A 61 -15.48 -3.33 1.84
N THR A 62 -14.74 -4.33 2.31
CA THR A 62 -14.21 -4.36 3.68
C THR A 62 -12.73 -4.69 3.62
N ALA A 63 -11.95 -3.89 4.34
CA ALA A 63 -10.51 -4.05 4.47
C ALA A 63 -10.10 -3.90 5.94
N TYR A 64 -9.11 -4.70 6.32
CA TYR A 64 -8.36 -4.56 7.57
C TYR A 64 -7.16 -3.68 7.26
N LEU A 65 -7.05 -2.55 7.95
CA LEU A 65 -6.13 -1.48 7.61
C LEU A 65 -5.28 -1.08 8.81
N LEU A 66 -4.05 -0.69 8.54
CA LEU A 66 -3.21 0.10 9.43
C LEU A 66 -2.95 1.48 8.83
N PHE A 67 -2.93 2.47 9.70
CA PHE A 67 -2.71 3.87 9.36
C PHE A 67 -1.49 4.38 10.12
N PRO A 68 -0.30 4.42 9.49
CA PRO A 68 0.87 5.09 10.07
C PRO A 68 0.56 6.55 10.37
N SER A 69 1.02 7.03 11.52
CA SER A 69 0.99 8.45 11.88
C SER A 69 1.93 9.28 10.99
N ALA A 70 1.70 10.60 10.95
CA ALA A 70 2.56 11.54 10.23
C ALA A 70 4.03 11.44 10.69
N ASP A 71 4.27 11.28 12.00
CA ASP A 71 5.61 11.15 12.56
C ASP A 71 6.30 9.84 12.12
N GLN A 72 5.57 8.72 12.10
CA GLN A 72 6.11 7.45 11.59
C GLN A 72 6.49 7.59 10.11
N LEU A 73 5.59 8.14 9.28
CA LEU A 73 5.85 8.35 7.86
C LEU A 73 7.06 9.28 7.64
N ALA A 74 7.13 10.38 8.38
CA ALA A 74 8.24 11.31 8.31
C ALA A 74 9.58 10.66 8.68
N SER A 75 9.59 9.88 9.76
CA SER A 75 10.78 9.12 10.17
C SER A 75 11.20 8.11 9.10
N TRP A 76 10.27 7.31 8.59
CA TRP A 76 10.58 6.28 7.59
C TRP A 76 11.06 6.87 6.28
N ILE A 77 10.43 7.96 5.80
CA ILE A 77 10.80 8.62 4.55
C ILE A 77 12.19 9.24 4.64
N VAL A 78 12.46 10.01 5.70
CA VAL A 78 13.75 10.70 5.86
C VAL A 78 14.88 9.68 6.04
N ASN A 79 14.71 8.71 6.95
CA ASN A 79 15.75 7.72 7.20
C ASN A 79 16.00 6.83 5.97
N ALA A 80 14.98 6.49 5.18
CA ALA A 80 15.18 5.74 3.95
C ALA A 80 16.08 6.49 2.94
N CYS A 81 15.86 7.79 2.75
CA CYS A 81 16.69 8.61 1.86
C CYS A 81 18.12 8.79 2.37
N VAL A 82 18.29 8.95 3.69
CA VAL A 82 19.61 9.04 4.35
C VAL A 82 20.36 7.71 4.26
N ASP A 83 19.73 6.60 4.61
CA ASP A 83 20.33 5.26 4.58
C ASP A 83 20.70 4.82 3.15
N ALA A 84 20.03 5.39 2.13
CA ALA A 84 20.35 5.19 0.72
C ALA A 84 21.48 6.10 0.20
N GLY A 85 22.02 6.98 1.05
CA GLY A 85 23.13 7.88 0.70
C GLY A 85 22.77 8.88 -0.41
N ARG A 86 21.53 9.38 -0.45
CA ARG A 86 21.10 10.34 -1.47
C ARG A 86 21.66 11.73 -1.16
N ASP A 87 22.34 12.33 -2.13
CA ASP A 87 22.89 13.69 -2.00
C ASP A 87 21.78 14.75 -1.88
N ASP A 88 20.74 14.64 -2.70
CA ASP A 88 19.56 15.51 -2.63
C ASP A 88 18.42 14.86 -1.83
N LEU A 89 18.46 15.06 -0.52
CA LEU A 89 17.42 14.58 0.40
C LEU A 89 16.06 15.25 0.18
N THR A 90 16.01 16.48 -0.32
CA THR A 90 14.74 17.18 -0.56
C THR A 90 14.00 16.50 -1.70
N THR A 91 14.67 16.28 -2.83
CA THR A 91 14.08 15.58 -3.98
C THR A 91 13.76 14.12 -3.64
N CYS A 92 14.65 13.42 -2.92
CA CYS A 92 14.39 12.04 -2.52
C CYS A 92 13.13 11.91 -1.64
N THR A 93 13.05 12.70 -0.56
CA THR A 93 11.90 12.63 0.36
C THR A 93 10.61 13.09 -0.32
N GLY A 94 10.68 14.09 -1.19
CA GLY A 94 9.53 14.56 -1.95
C GLY A 94 8.97 13.52 -2.92
N ARG A 95 9.85 12.81 -3.64
CA ARG A 95 9.48 11.70 -4.53
C ARG A 95 8.94 10.50 -3.76
N LEU A 96 9.58 10.13 -2.66
CA LEU A 96 9.15 8.99 -1.85
C LEU A 96 7.78 9.24 -1.19
N ALA A 97 7.53 10.45 -0.70
CA ALA A 97 6.24 10.85 -0.17
C ALA A 97 5.14 10.86 -1.26
N SER A 98 5.47 11.33 -2.47
CA SER A 98 4.56 11.27 -3.61
C SER A 98 4.22 9.83 -4.00
N ARG A 99 5.25 8.95 -4.09
CA ARG A 99 5.06 7.51 -4.34
C ARG A 99 4.20 6.84 -3.27
N LEU A 100 4.45 7.12 -1.98
CA LEU A 100 3.62 6.65 -0.86
C LEU A 100 2.15 7.03 -1.08
N TRP A 101 1.92 8.28 -1.46
CA TRP A 101 0.57 8.81 -1.67
C TRP A 101 -0.13 8.13 -2.84
N MET A 102 0.52 8.05 -4.01
CA MET A 102 -0.04 7.43 -5.20
C MET A 102 -0.25 5.91 -5.05
N ALA A 103 0.58 5.24 -4.25
CA ALA A 103 0.48 3.81 -4.04
C ALA A 103 -0.76 3.41 -3.26
N SER A 104 -1.11 4.14 -2.19
CA SER A 104 -2.22 3.72 -1.30
C SER A 104 -2.74 4.82 -0.36
N ASN A 105 -2.40 6.08 -0.60
CA ASN A 105 -2.69 7.20 0.29
C ASN A 105 -2.18 6.95 1.72
N ALA A 106 -0.98 6.36 1.83
CA ALA A 106 -0.37 5.92 3.08
C ALA A 106 -1.16 4.88 3.90
N GLN A 107 -2.17 4.23 3.32
CA GLN A 107 -2.92 3.16 3.98
C GLN A 107 -2.22 1.83 3.76
N PHE A 108 -2.13 0.99 4.80
CA PHE A 108 -1.56 -0.36 4.68
C PHE A 108 -2.68 -1.42 4.77
N PRO A 109 -3.05 -2.08 3.65
CA PRO A 109 -4.03 -3.16 3.66
C PRO A 109 -3.47 -4.44 4.26
N VAL A 110 -3.89 -4.77 5.48
CA VAL A 110 -3.55 -6.01 6.18
C VAL A 110 -4.26 -7.20 5.53
N ALA A 111 -5.56 -7.07 5.26
CA ALA A 111 -6.37 -8.10 4.63
C ALA A 111 -7.64 -7.50 4.02
N GLY A 112 -8.26 -8.19 3.07
CA GLY A 112 -9.58 -7.81 2.53
C GLY A 112 -9.49 -7.16 1.15
N TYR A 113 -10.60 -6.61 0.68
CA TYR A 113 -10.70 -6.11 -0.69
C TYR A 113 -10.38 -4.63 -0.77
N VAL A 114 -9.57 -4.27 -1.77
CA VAL A 114 -9.30 -2.91 -2.20
C VAL A 114 -9.93 -2.74 -3.59
N VAL A 115 -10.68 -1.67 -3.77
CA VAL A 115 -11.37 -1.38 -5.04
C VAL A 115 -10.48 -0.43 -5.83
N GLU A 116 -10.06 -0.82 -7.02
CA GLU A 116 -9.25 0.01 -7.90
C GLU A 116 -9.81 -0.07 -9.34
N PRO A 117 -9.50 0.91 -10.22
CA PRO A 117 -9.76 0.78 -11.65
C PRO A 117 -9.08 -0.43 -12.28
N ALA A 118 -9.56 -0.83 -13.46
CA ALA A 118 -8.86 -1.82 -14.27
C ALA A 118 -7.41 -1.38 -14.53
N GLN A 119 -6.46 -2.29 -14.30
CA GLN A 119 -5.03 -2.00 -14.50
C GLN A 119 -4.62 -2.00 -15.97
N ASP A 120 -5.43 -2.58 -16.85
CA ASP A 120 -5.22 -2.57 -18.29
C ASP A 120 -6.55 -2.29 -19.01
N LYS A 121 -6.52 -1.37 -19.98
CA LYS A 121 -7.66 -1.02 -20.83
C LYS A 121 -8.13 -2.18 -21.71
N LYS A 122 -7.33 -3.24 -21.85
CA LYS A 122 -7.67 -4.48 -22.55
C LYS A 122 -8.44 -5.47 -21.70
N TRP A 123 -8.56 -5.24 -20.38
CA TRP A 123 -9.41 -6.09 -19.55
C TRP A 123 -10.85 -6.03 -20.03
N LYS A 124 -11.61 -7.11 -19.79
CA LYS A 124 -12.97 -7.27 -20.33
C LYS A 124 -13.91 -6.13 -19.92
N TYR A 125 -13.70 -5.55 -18.73
CA TYR A 125 -14.53 -4.49 -18.16
C TYR A 125 -13.69 -3.26 -17.79
N PRO A 126 -13.09 -2.54 -18.74
CA PRO A 126 -12.01 -1.58 -18.45
C PRO A 126 -12.48 -0.30 -17.73
N ASN A 127 -13.79 -0.06 -17.68
CA ASN A 127 -14.41 1.09 -17.01
C ASN A 127 -15.17 0.70 -15.74
N GLU A 128 -15.05 -0.55 -15.30
CA GLU A 128 -15.70 -1.06 -14.09
C GLU A 128 -14.71 -1.18 -12.92
N PRO A 129 -15.19 -1.08 -11.67
CA PRO A 129 -14.37 -1.30 -10.49
C PRO A 129 -13.88 -2.75 -10.42
N TYR A 130 -12.59 -2.94 -10.12
CA TYR A 130 -12.00 -4.25 -9.82
C TYR A 130 -11.72 -4.39 -8.33
N CYS A 131 -11.94 -5.59 -7.83
CA CYS A 131 -11.72 -5.95 -6.45
C CYS A 131 -10.41 -6.70 -6.32
N PHE A 132 -9.37 -6.00 -5.87
CA PHE A 132 -8.08 -6.59 -5.55
C PHE A 132 -8.13 -7.13 -4.13
N LEU A 133 -8.00 -8.44 -3.97
CA LEU A 133 -7.82 -9.04 -2.66
C LEU A 133 -6.41 -8.72 -2.16
N PHE A 134 -6.28 -8.14 -0.97
CA PHE A 134 -5.01 -7.86 -0.34
C PHE A 134 -4.76 -8.79 0.85
N ARG A 135 -3.48 -9.14 1.02
CA ARG A 135 -2.94 -9.76 2.23
C ARG A 135 -1.56 -9.19 2.50
N ASP A 136 -1.31 -8.80 3.75
CA ASP A 136 -0.01 -8.33 4.24
C ASP A 136 0.59 -7.20 3.36
N GLY A 137 -0.24 -6.26 2.88
CA GLY A 137 0.19 -5.13 2.08
C GLY A 137 0.42 -5.43 0.59
N VAL A 138 0.06 -6.61 0.10
CA VAL A 138 0.21 -6.98 -1.31
C VAL A 138 -1.10 -7.53 -1.85
N SER A 139 -1.46 -7.23 -3.10
CA SER A 139 -2.57 -7.93 -3.76
C SER A 139 -2.22 -9.41 -3.93
N VAL A 140 -3.17 -10.30 -3.72
CA VAL A 140 -2.97 -11.75 -3.76
C VAL A 140 -4.13 -12.45 -4.47
N THR A 141 -3.92 -13.71 -4.82
CA THR A 141 -4.99 -14.65 -5.12
C THR A 141 -5.03 -15.74 -4.06
N THR A 142 -6.19 -16.36 -3.88
CA THR A 142 -6.39 -17.49 -2.96
C THR A 142 -7.09 -18.63 -3.67
N ALA A 143 -7.35 -19.74 -2.96
CA ALA A 143 -8.05 -20.88 -3.55
C ALA A 143 -9.47 -20.52 -3.98
N SER A 144 -10.21 -19.75 -3.16
CA SER A 144 -11.57 -19.32 -3.51
C SER A 144 -11.63 -18.04 -4.35
N TYR A 145 -10.52 -17.31 -4.47
CA TYR A 145 -10.40 -16.11 -5.30
C TYR A 145 -9.15 -16.17 -6.19
N PRO A 146 -9.17 -17.02 -7.24
CA PRO A 146 -7.98 -17.34 -8.03
C PRO A 146 -7.55 -16.25 -9.01
N ASP A 147 -8.45 -15.30 -9.33
CA ASP A 147 -8.25 -14.21 -10.27
C ASP A 147 -8.88 -12.91 -9.73
N THR A 148 -8.24 -11.77 -9.98
CA THR A 148 -8.86 -10.46 -9.74
C THR A 148 -10.05 -10.29 -10.68
N THR A 149 -11.22 -9.99 -10.12
CA THR A 149 -12.45 -9.78 -10.89
C THR A 149 -12.96 -8.36 -10.75
N HIS A 150 -13.71 -7.91 -11.75
CA HIS A 150 -14.61 -6.77 -11.57
C HIS A 150 -15.62 -7.07 -10.46
N ALA A 151 -16.14 -6.01 -9.84
CA ALA A 151 -17.21 -6.15 -8.86
C ALA A 151 -18.49 -6.63 -9.55
N VAL A 152 -19.19 -7.58 -8.91
CA VAL A 152 -20.48 -8.10 -9.37
C VAL A 152 -21.52 -7.71 -8.34
N ASP A 153 -22.68 -7.22 -8.79
CA ASP A 153 -23.76 -6.75 -7.93
C ASP A 153 -23.30 -5.77 -6.83
N LYS A 154 -22.38 -4.87 -7.18
CA LYS A 154 -21.80 -3.84 -6.29
C LYS A 154 -21.04 -4.41 -5.07
N ALA A 155 -20.61 -5.66 -5.15
CA ALA A 155 -19.83 -6.34 -4.14
C ALA A 155 -18.54 -6.94 -4.70
N CYS A 156 -17.55 -7.07 -3.82
CA CYS A 156 -16.36 -7.86 -4.10
C CYS A 156 -16.60 -9.35 -3.86
N GLY A 157 -15.56 -10.17 -4.10
CA GLY A 157 -15.62 -11.61 -3.89
C GLY A 157 -15.91 -12.04 -2.43
N PRO A 158 -15.88 -13.35 -2.16
CA PRO A 158 -16.28 -13.90 -0.87
C PRO A 158 -15.44 -13.31 0.28
N PRO A 159 -16.06 -12.78 1.35
CA PRO A 159 -15.32 -12.18 2.49
C PRO A 159 -14.30 -13.13 3.13
N ALA A 160 -14.57 -14.45 3.12
CA ALA A 160 -13.68 -15.46 3.67
C ALA A 160 -12.31 -15.51 2.98
N ALA A 161 -12.21 -15.12 1.69
CA ALA A 161 -10.95 -15.11 0.95
C ALA A 161 -9.89 -14.19 1.60
N ALA A 162 -10.31 -13.15 2.33
CA ALA A 162 -9.42 -12.26 3.08
C ALA A 162 -8.54 -12.99 4.12
N PHE A 163 -8.97 -14.17 4.57
CA PHE A 163 -8.30 -14.95 5.61
C PHE A 163 -7.70 -16.26 5.09
N GLU A 164 -7.87 -16.57 3.81
CA GLU A 164 -7.25 -17.72 3.18
C GLU A 164 -5.75 -17.49 2.99
N ALA A 165 -4.99 -18.59 2.91
CA ALA A 165 -3.59 -18.55 2.56
C ALA A 165 -3.42 -18.02 1.11
N PRO A 166 -2.53 -17.03 0.88
CA PRO A 166 -2.20 -16.60 -0.47
C PRO A 166 -1.61 -17.74 -1.30
N VAL A 167 -2.07 -17.85 -2.56
CA VAL A 167 -1.50 -18.77 -3.57
C VAL A 167 -0.50 -18.03 -4.45
N LYS A 168 -0.80 -16.78 -4.82
CA LYS A 168 0.11 -15.89 -5.55
C LYS A 168 0.08 -14.50 -4.93
N ALA A 169 1.20 -13.80 -4.98
CA ALA A 169 1.28 -12.39 -4.62
C ALA A 169 1.73 -11.54 -5.82
N PHE A 170 1.10 -10.39 -6.03
CA PHE A 170 1.42 -9.48 -7.13
C PHE A 170 2.63 -8.60 -6.80
N SER A 171 2.95 -7.63 -7.66
CA SER A 171 4.27 -7.01 -7.71
C SER A 171 4.60 -6.05 -6.57
N TYR A 172 3.62 -5.28 -6.10
CA TYR A 172 3.88 -4.07 -5.31
C TYR A 172 3.53 -4.24 -3.84
N GLY A 173 4.51 -4.00 -2.97
CA GLY A 173 4.35 -3.92 -1.52
C GLY A 173 3.94 -2.53 -1.05
N ARG A 174 2.77 -2.44 -0.41
CA ARG A 174 2.25 -1.20 0.20
C ARG A 174 3.03 -0.86 1.50
N PRO A 175 3.07 0.43 1.91
CA PRO A 175 2.35 1.55 1.31
C PRO A 175 3.17 2.31 0.26
N VAL A 176 4.38 1.86 -0.10
CA VAL A 176 5.34 2.61 -0.94
C VAL A 176 5.69 1.94 -2.27
N SER A 177 4.88 0.98 -2.72
CA SER A 177 5.10 0.22 -3.95
C SER A 177 6.51 -0.38 -4.07
N ALA A 178 7.08 -0.86 -2.95
CA ALA A 178 8.34 -1.59 -2.97
C ALA A 178 8.19 -2.84 -3.87
N THR A 179 9.25 -3.23 -4.55
CA THR A 179 9.26 -4.43 -5.39
C THR A 179 10.10 -5.51 -4.74
N ARG A 180 9.91 -6.78 -5.13
CA ARG A 180 10.77 -7.90 -4.71
C ARG A 180 12.24 -7.58 -4.96
N LYS A 181 12.54 -7.03 -6.14
CA LYS A 181 13.90 -6.65 -6.55
C LYS A 181 14.50 -5.61 -5.59
N SER A 182 13.80 -4.52 -5.34
CA SER A 182 14.33 -3.47 -4.46
C SER A 182 14.34 -3.89 -2.99
N TYR A 183 13.41 -4.73 -2.57
CA TYR A 183 13.41 -5.34 -1.24
C TYR A 183 14.66 -6.17 -0.99
N THR A 184 14.98 -7.10 -1.90
CA THR A 184 16.19 -7.92 -1.80
C THR A 184 17.45 -7.05 -1.86
N ALA A 185 17.49 -6.06 -2.76
CA ALA A 185 18.62 -5.13 -2.87
C ALA A 185 18.82 -4.28 -1.59
N ALA A 186 17.75 -3.98 -0.85
CA ALA A 186 17.82 -3.24 0.41
C ALA A 186 18.19 -4.10 1.64
N GLY A 187 18.52 -5.38 1.43
CA GLY A 187 18.88 -6.32 2.49
C GLY A 187 17.69 -7.12 3.04
N GLY A 188 16.58 -7.17 2.31
CA GLY A 188 15.46 -8.04 2.62
C GLY A 188 15.85 -9.52 2.58
N THR A 189 15.23 -10.30 3.47
CA THR A 189 15.55 -11.72 3.67
C THR A 189 14.41 -12.61 3.21
N GLY A 190 14.74 -13.86 2.87
CA GLY A 190 13.76 -14.85 2.41
C GLY A 190 13.66 -14.92 0.89
N ASP A 191 13.25 -16.07 0.38
CA ASP A 191 12.98 -16.26 -1.05
C ASP A 191 11.58 -15.73 -1.37
N VAL A 192 11.54 -14.49 -1.85
CA VAL A 192 10.31 -13.79 -2.26
C VAL A 192 9.97 -14.02 -3.74
N GLY A 193 10.76 -14.87 -4.42
CA GLY A 193 10.70 -15.11 -5.86
C GLY A 193 10.95 -13.88 -6.71
N ASP A 194 10.52 -13.95 -7.97
CA ASP A 194 10.51 -12.85 -8.93
C ASP A 194 9.09 -12.50 -9.39
N ALA A 195 8.99 -11.59 -10.36
CA ALA A 195 7.71 -11.13 -10.89
C ALA A 195 6.94 -12.20 -11.69
N ASP A 196 7.64 -13.21 -12.22
CA ASP A 196 7.06 -14.27 -13.05
C ASP A 196 6.51 -15.39 -12.18
N LEU A 197 7.26 -15.79 -11.14
CA LEU A 197 6.87 -16.82 -10.19
C LEU A 197 5.77 -16.37 -9.23
N ARG A 198 5.65 -15.06 -8.97
CA ARG A 198 4.60 -14.45 -8.10
C ARG A 198 4.44 -15.17 -6.76
N SER A 199 5.56 -15.58 -6.18
CA SER A 199 5.60 -16.33 -4.92
C SER A 199 4.78 -15.63 -3.83
N PRO A 200 3.92 -16.36 -3.07
CA PRO A 200 3.12 -15.82 -1.99
C PRO A 200 3.98 -15.35 -0.79
N GLN A 201 5.23 -15.84 -0.68
CA GLN A 201 6.18 -15.40 0.34
C GLN A 201 6.46 -13.90 0.26
N TRP A 202 6.26 -13.26 -0.91
CA TRP A 202 6.37 -11.81 -1.03
C TRP A 202 5.37 -11.06 -0.14
N ALA A 203 4.10 -11.50 -0.07
CA ALA A 203 3.12 -10.88 0.82
C ALA A 203 3.57 -11.01 2.29
N PHE A 204 4.02 -12.19 2.68
CA PHE A 204 4.55 -12.43 4.03
C PHE A 204 5.74 -11.52 4.36
N ALA A 205 6.70 -11.37 3.45
CA ALA A 205 7.87 -10.51 3.62
C ALA A 205 7.49 -9.03 3.76
N VAL A 206 6.52 -8.55 2.98
CA VAL A 206 6.00 -7.18 3.09
C VAL A 206 5.32 -6.97 4.44
N GLY A 207 4.45 -7.88 4.85
CA GLY A 207 3.82 -7.84 6.17
C GLY A 207 4.84 -7.81 7.30
N GLN A 208 5.83 -8.70 7.27
CA GLN A 208 6.89 -8.76 8.28
C GLN A 208 7.70 -7.46 8.33
N ALA A 209 8.13 -6.94 7.17
CA ALA A 209 8.88 -5.70 7.09
C ALA A 209 8.10 -4.50 7.64
N PHE A 210 6.80 -4.43 7.32
CA PHE A 210 5.93 -3.37 7.83
C PHE A 210 5.73 -3.47 9.35
N ARG A 211 5.44 -4.67 9.87
CA ARG A 211 5.30 -4.90 11.32
C ARG A 211 6.58 -4.56 12.09
N ALA A 212 7.74 -4.97 11.57
CA ALA A 212 9.04 -4.65 12.15
C ALA A 212 9.30 -3.13 12.18
N GLY A 213 8.87 -2.41 11.14
CA GLY A 213 8.97 -0.96 11.05
C GLY A 213 8.01 -0.20 11.96
N TRP A 214 6.91 -0.82 12.43
CA TRP A 214 5.81 -0.11 13.09
C TRP A 214 6.24 0.74 14.29
N ARG A 215 7.14 0.23 15.13
CA ARG A 215 7.66 0.96 16.31
C ARG A 215 9.12 1.41 16.15
N ALA A 216 9.63 1.37 14.92
CA ALA A 216 11.00 1.71 14.62
C ALA A 216 11.08 2.99 13.79
N GLU A 217 12.21 3.68 13.86
CA GLU A 217 12.47 4.87 13.05
C GLU A 217 12.71 4.55 11.57
N ARG A 218 13.00 3.29 11.27
CA ARG A 218 13.31 2.76 9.94
C ARG A 218 12.28 1.71 9.53
N ASN A 219 11.95 1.71 8.25
CA ASN A 219 11.11 0.70 7.64
C ASN A 219 11.75 0.21 6.34
N LEU A 220 11.96 -1.11 6.23
CA LEU A 220 12.67 -1.71 5.11
C LEU A 220 11.98 -1.49 3.77
N LEU A 221 10.64 -1.40 3.75
CA LEU A 221 9.89 -1.13 2.52
C LEU A 221 10.18 0.27 1.97
N PHE A 222 10.34 1.25 2.86
CA PHE A 222 10.68 2.62 2.48
C PHE A 222 12.11 2.69 1.95
N ARG A 223 13.06 2.02 2.61
CA ARG A 223 14.45 1.89 2.12
C ARG A 223 14.50 1.23 0.75
N ALA A 224 13.77 0.13 0.55
CA ALA A 224 13.65 -0.54 -0.74
C ALA A 224 13.11 0.40 -1.82
N ALA A 225 12.00 1.09 -1.55
CA ALA A 225 11.37 1.99 -2.51
C ALA A 225 12.29 3.12 -3.00
N VAL A 226 13.29 3.56 -2.22
CA VAL A 226 14.26 4.58 -2.65
C VAL A 226 15.09 4.15 -3.85
N ALA A 227 15.42 2.85 -3.97
CA ALA A 227 16.21 2.33 -5.07
C ALA A 227 15.50 2.46 -6.42
N ASP A 228 14.16 2.44 -6.40
CA ASP A 228 13.32 2.48 -7.59
C ASP A 228 12.79 3.89 -7.90
N LEU A 229 13.18 4.93 -7.14
CA LEU A 229 12.64 6.30 -7.34
C LEU A 229 13.09 6.88 -8.69
N SER A 230 12.16 7.57 -9.34
CA SER A 230 12.35 8.20 -10.64
C SER A 230 11.57 9.51 -10.75
N ALA A 231 11.67 10.19 -11.89
CA ALA A 231 10.83 11.36 -12.18
C ALA A 231 9.34 11.00 -12.32
N CYS A 232 9.01 9.72 -12.57
CA CYS A 232 7.61 9.27 -12.68
C CYS A 232 6.87 9.30 -11.35
N ASP A 233 7.59 9.43 -10.23
CA ASP A 233 6.97 9.49 -8.91
C ASP A 233 6.40 10.88 -8.58
N GLY A 234 6.70 11.91 -9.38
CA GLY A 234 6.39 13.29 -9.03
C GLY A 234 7.14 13.75 -7.77
N ASN A 235 6.82 14.92 -7.23
CA ASN A 235 7.50 15.45 -6.05
C ASN A 235 6.54 16.35 -5.27
N ILE A 236 6.27 16.05 -3.99
CA ILE A 236 5.33 16.86 -3.19
C ILE A 236 5.83 18.29 -2.90
N TRP A 237 7.10 18.58 -3.18
CA TRP A 237 7.69 19.89 -2.94
C TRP A 237 7.71 20.79 -4.16
N THR A 238 7.40 20.26 -5.33
CA THR A 238 7.47 21.00 -6.59
C THR A 238 6.27 20.67 -7.47
N ASP A 239 5.83 21.64 -8.27
CA ASP A 239 4.80 21.39 -9.30
C ASP A 239 5.41 20.79 -10.57
N GLU A 240 6.53 20.07 -10.45
CA GLU A 240 7.18 19.41 -11.59
C GLU A 240 6.20 18.42 -12.22
N ARG A 241 5.86 18.68 -13.49
CA ARG A 241 4.96 17.81 -14.23
C ARG A 241 5.61 16.44 -14.40
N ILE A 242 4.91 15.39 -13.95
CA ILE A 242 5.29 14.00 -14.23
C ILE A 242 5.47 13.84 -15.76
N PRO A 243 6.62 13.31 -16.23
CA PRO A 243 6.88 13.16 -17.64
C PRO A 243 5.77 12.39 -18.37
N SER A 244 5.47 12.78 -19.61
CA SER A 244 4.46 12.08 -20.42
C SER A 244 4.84 10.62 -20.71
N SER A 245 6.11 10.26 -20.64
CA SER A 245 6.59 8.88 -20.77
C SER A 245 6.20 7.97 -19.61
N CYS A 246 5.65 8.52 -18.53
CA CYS A 246 5.17 7.78 -17.36
C CYS A 246 3.66 7.47 -17.41
N GLN A 247 2.95 7.94 -18.45
CA GLN A 247 1.49 7.80 -18.66
C GLN A 247 1.18 6.72 -19.69
#